data_AF-A0A3P1V480-F1
#
_entry.id   AF-A0A3P1V480-F1
#
_cell.length_a   1.000
_cell.length_b   1.000
_cell.length_c   1.000
_cell.angle_alpha   90.00
_cell.angle_beta   90.00
_cell.angle_gamma   90.00
#
_symmetry.space_group_name_H-M   'P 1'
#
loop_
_entity.id
_entity.type
_entity.pdbx_description
1 polymer ?
#
loop_
_entity_poly.entity_id
_entity_poly.type
_entity_poly.pdbx_seq_one_letter_code
_entity_poly.pdbx_strand_id
1 'polypeptide(L)'
;MAVPEDWRNVGELSDEELQAISDATGNSPETYKTQLEQLDLFVIASTPDESGFSSNLNVAKQTVPTTTLPSEAEVQALLAQQTATMDSYETVQTANGKGVVSAYSLTQGEISAKGSLLLLPNADKEFTIIFVSASTAEKAKEISDNVVSSAH
;
A
#
# COMPACT_ATOMS: atom_id res chain seq x y z
N MET A 1 -4.51 12.61 1.16
CA MET A 1 -3.39 11.75 1.58
C MET A 1 -2.09 12.50 1.34
N ALA A 2 -1.26 12.65 2.37
CA ALA A 2 0.08 13.22 2.22
C ALA A 2 1.08 12.10 1.91
N VAL A 3 1.80 12.23 0.80
CA VAL A 3 2.95 11.37 0.46
C VAL A 3 4.24 12.15 0.73
N PRO A 4 5.35 11.51 1.14
CA PRO A 4 6.63 12.20 1.29
C PRO A 4 7.07 12.90 -0.01
N GLU A 5 7.77 14.04 0.09
CA GLU A 5 8.18 14.86 -1.08
C GLU A 5 9.07 14.10 -2.08
N ASP A 6 9.83 13.11 -1.62
CA ASP A 6 10.73 12.29 -2.43
C ASP A 6 10.03 11.10 -3.14
N TRP A 7 8.71 10.97 -2.96
CA TRP A 7 7.92 9.91 -3.56
C TRP A 7 7.29 10.36 -4.88
N ARG A 8 7.17 9.41 -5.81
CA ARG A 8 6.66 9.69 -7.15
C ARG A 8 5.43 8.84 -7.46
N ASN A 9 4.43 9.45 -8.09
CA ASN A 9 3.30 8.71 -8.64
C ASN A 9 3.72 7.99 -9.92
N VAL A 10 3.76 6.66 -9.87
CA VAL A 10 4.18 5.79 -10.98
C VAL A 10 3.30 5.99 -12.22
N GLY A 11 2.02 6.30 -12.04
CA GLY A 11 1.08 6.56 -13.14
C GLY A 11 1.29 7.89 -13.87
N GLU A 12 2.13 8.79 -13.34
CA GLU A 12 2.40 10.11 -13.90
C GLU A 12 3.84 10.26 -14.44
N LEU A 13 4.63 9.18 -14.39
CA LEU A 13 6.02 9.17 -14.84
C LEU A 13 6.14 9.20 -16.37
N SER A 14 7.20 9.85 -16.87
CA SER A 14 7.63 9.60 -18.26
C SER A 14 8.18 8.17 -18.42
N ASP A 15 8.29 7.70 -19.66
CA ASP A 15 8.88 6.38 -19.94
C ASP A 15 10.32 6.28 -19.41
N GLU A 16 11.11 7.36 -19.48
CA GLU A 16 12.48 7.39 -18.95
C GLU A 16 12.51 7.28 -17.42
N GLU A 17 11.57 7.94 -16.75
CA GLU A 17 11.47 7.94 -15.30
C GLU A 17 10.95 6.59 -14.78
N LEU A 18 10.00 6.00 -15.48
CA LEU A 18 9.53 4.64 -15.21
C LEU A 18 10.67 3.63 -15.38
N GLN A 19 11.47 3.76 -16.44
CA GLN A 19 12.65 2.91 -16.65
C GLN A 19 13.66 3.05 -15.51
N ALA A 20 13.93 4.27 -15.04
CA ALA A 20 14.85 4.50 -13.93
C ALA A 20 14.41 3.81 -12.62
N ILE A 21 13.11 3.86 -12.30
CA ILE A 21 12.56 3.17 -11.11
C ILE A 21 12.55 1.65 -11.31
N SER A 22 12.24 1.18 -12.53
CA SER A 22 12.36 -0.24 -12.90
C SER A 22 13.75 -0.78 -12.64
N ASP A 23 14.78 -0.07 -13.11
CA ASP A 23 16.18 -0.46 -12.90
C ASP A 23 16.54 -0.46 -11.40
N ALA A 24 16.11 0.56 -10.66
CA ALA A 24 16.39 0.70 -9.23
C ALA A 24 15.75 -0.40 -8.36
N THR A 25 14.60 -0.94 -8.79
CA THR A 25 13.81 -1.91 -8.01
C THR A 25 13.90 -3.34 -8.55
N GLY A 26 14.61 -3.55 -9.66
CA GLY A 26 14.70 -4.85 -10.32
C GLY A 26 13.40 -5.31 -10.98
N ASN A 27 12.49 -4.38 -11.31
CA ASN A 27 11.24 -4.66 -12.01
C ASN A 27 11.34 -4.24 -13.49
N SER A 28 10.35 -4.60 -14.30
CA SER A 28 10.21 -4.08 -15.66
C SER A 28 9.18 -2.94 -15.73
N PRO A 29 9.29 -2.00 -16.69
CA PRO A 29 8.26 -0.98 -16.89
C PRO A 29 6.87 -1.60 -17.14
N GLU A 30 6.81 -2.73 -17.84
CA GLU A 30 5.57 -3.45 -18.12
C GLU A 30 4.94 -4.03 -16.84
N THR A 31 5.76 -4.49 -15.89
CA THR A 31 5.28 -4.92 -14.56
C THR A 31 4.52 -3.80 -13.86
N TYR A 32 5.05 -2.58 -13.89
CA TYR A 32 4.39 -1.41 -13.31
C TYR A 32 3.10 -1.04 -14.05
N LYS A 33 3.11 -1.07 -15.38
CA LYS A 33 1.92 -0.81 -16.19
C LYS A 33 0.79 -1.80 -15.87
N THR A 34 1.11 -3.10 -15.80
CA THR A 34 0.12 -4.14 -15.40
C THR A 34 -0.41 -3.91 -13.99
N GLN A 35 0.42 -3.46 -13.04
CA GLN A 35 -0.06 -3.12 -11.70
C GLN A 35 -1.02 -1.92 -11.72
N LEU A 36 -0.69 -0.87 -12.48
CA LEU A 36 -1.54 0.33 -12.65
C LEU A 36 -2.92 0.02 -13.29
N GLU A 37 -3.07 -1.10 -13.98
CA GLU A 37 -4.39 -1.54 -14.45
C GLU A 37 -5.37 -1.81 -13.29
N GLN A 38 -4.86 -2.14 -12.10
CA GLN A 38 -5.63 -2.49 -10.90
C GLN A 38 -5.58 -1.43 -9.79
N LEU A 39 -4.77 -0.39 -9.95
CA LEU A 39 -4.53 0.64 -8.94
C LEU A 39 -5.03 2.01 -9.40
N ASP A 40 -5.73 2.73 -8.51
CA ASP A 40 -6.04 4.15 -8.70
C ASP A 40 -4.81 5.03 -8.39
N LEU A 41 -3.94 4.56 -7.49
CA LEU A 41 -2.71 5.25 -7.12
C LEU A 41 -1.60 4.25 -6.83
N PHE A 42 -0.41 4.54 -7.34
CA PHE A 42 0.83 3.88 -6.94
C PHE A 42 1.88 4.96 -6.73
N VAL A 43 2.28 5.18 -5.49
CA VAL A 43 3.43 6.03 -5.14
C VAL A 43 4.59 5.20 -4.59
N ILE A 44 5.80 5.55 -4.99
CA ILE A 44 7.02 4.86 -4.60
C ILE A 44 8.14 5.85 -4.26
N ALA A 45 8.95 5.52 -3.26
CA ALA A 45 10.15 6.26 -2.94
C ALA A 45 11.13 6.22 -4.13
N SER A 46 11.64 7.39 -4.52
CA SER A 46 12.57 7.51 -5.67
C SER A 46 13.89 6.78 -5.45
N THR A 47 14.27 6.54 -4.18
CA THR A 47 15.54 5.92 -3.80
C THR A 47 15.27 4.77 -2.83
N PRO A 48 15.83 3.58 -3.08
CA PRO A 48 15.77 2.49 -2.12
C PRO A 48 16.49 2.83 -0.81
N ASP A 49 16.08 2.23 0.30
CA ASP A 49 16.81 2.33 1.56
C ASP A 49 18.08 1.44 1.57
N GLU A 50 18.76 1.37 2.72
CA GLU A 50 19.98 0.56 2.89
C GLU A 50 19.78 -0.95 2.62
N SER A 51 18.53 -1.43 2.69
CA SER A 51 18.18 -2.82 2.35
C SER A 51 17.91 -3.03 0.86
N GLY A 52 17.93 -1.96 0.06
CA GLY A 52 17.57 -1.99 -1.35
C GLY A 52 16.06 -1.98 -1.59
N PHE A 53 15.25 -1.69 -0.57
CA PHE A 53 13.79 -1.63 -0.71
C PHE A 53 13.31 -0.20 -0.93
N SER A 54 12.50 0.02 -1.98
CA SER A 54 11.77 1.27 -2.16
C SER A 54 10.38 1.18 -1.52
N SER A 55 10.21 1.91 -0.41
CA SER A 55 8.90 2.02 0.25
C SER A 55 7.84 2.52 -0.73
N ASN A 56 6.62 1.98 -0.61
CA ASN A 56 5.54 2.29 -1.55
C ASN A 56 4.17 2.28 -0.87
N LEU A 57 3.22 2.92 -1.54
CA LEU A 57 1.81 2.91 -1.19
C LEU A 57 0.98 2.74 -2.45
N ASN A 58 0.05 1.79 -2.40
CA ASN A 58 -0.86 1.44 -3.48
C ASN A 58 -2.30 1.60 -3.02
N VAL A 59 -3.14 2.23 -3.83
CA VAL A 59 -4.60 2.31 -3.64
C VAL A 59 -5.27 1.49 -4.73
N ALA A 60 -6.01 0.47 -4.36
CA ALA A 60 -6.70 -0.38 -5.34
C ALA A 60 -7.90 0.35 -5.96
N LYS A 61 -8.19 0.06 -7.24
CA LYS A 61 -9.40 0.55 -7.94
C LYS A 61 -10.69 0.02 -7.32
N GLN A 62 -10.62 -1.18 -6.75
CA GLN A 62 -11.76 -1.80 -6.09
C GLN A 62 -11.82 -1.37 -4.62
N THR A 63 -13.04 -1.18 -4.14
CA THR A 63 -13.36 -1.02 -2.73
C THR A 63 -13.87 -2.34 -2.16
N VAL A 64 -13.92 -2.46 -0.83
CA VAL A 64 -14.75 -3.50 -0.19
C VAL A 64 -16.18 -2.95 -0.11
N PRO A 65 -17.16 -3.53 -0.85
CA PRO A 65 -18.50 -2.97 -1.00
C PRO A 65 -19.38 -3.30 0.21
N THR A 66 -18.98 -2.81 1.38
CA THR A 66 -19.70 -2.98 2.64
C THR A 66 -19.58 -1.74 3.51
N THR A 67 -20.59 -1.53 4.36
CA THR A 67 -20.62 -0.46 5.37
C THR A 67 -20.27 -0.97 6.77
N THR A 68 -20.07 -2.28 6.92
CA THR A 68 -19.64 -2.91 8.18
C THR A 68 -18.14 -3.04 8.21
N LEU A 69 -17.54 -2.86 9.39
CA LEU A 69 -16.11 -3.04 9.55
C LEU A 69 -15.66 -4.43 9.06
N PRO A 70 -14.69 -4.54 8.13
CA PRO A 70 -14.20 -5.82 7.65
C PRO A 70 -13.63 -6.67 8.78
N SER A 71 -14.00 -7.94 8.81
CA SER A 71 -13.52 -8.92 9.79
C SER A 71 -12.06 -9.30 9.56
N GLU A 72 -11.42 -9.83 10.59
CA GLU A 72 -10.05 -10.35 10.50
C GLU A 72 -9.90 -11.43 9.42
N ALA A 73 -10.91 -12.30 9.23
CA ALA A 73 -10.91 -13.32 8.19
C ALA A 73 -10.97 -12.73 6.77
N GLU A 74 -11.74 -11.65 6.56
CA GLU A 74 -11.80 -10.94 5.27
C GLU A 74 -10.48 -10.25 4.97
N VAL A 75 -9.86 -9.62 5.97
CA VAL A 75 -8.53 -9.00 5.85
C VAL A 75 -7.47 -10.04 5.52
N GLN A 76 -7.49 -11.19 6.19
CA GLN A 76 -6.59 -12.29 5.91
C GLN A 76 -6.76 -12.81 4.47
N ALA A 77 -8.00 -12.90 3.97
CA ALA A 77 -8.28 -13.31 2.60
C ALA A 77 -7.79 -12.29 1.56
N LEU A 78 -7.84 -10.99 1.86
CA LEU A 78 -7.28 -9.94 1.00
C LEU A 78 -5.75 -10.01 0.95
N LEU A 79 -5.09 -10.19 2.09
CA LEU A 79 -3.63 -10.34 2.16
C LEU A 79 -3.15 -11.60 1.43
N ALA A 80 -3.87 -12.72 1.56
CA ALA A 80 -3.53 -13.96 0.89
C ALA A 80 -3.54 -13.85 -0.65
N GLN A 81 -4.39 -12.99 -1.23
CA GLN A 81 -4.38 -12.70 -2.68
C GLN A 81 -3.08 -12.02 -3.13
N GLN A 82 -2.42 -11.30 -2.23
CA GLN A 82 -1.12 -10.67 -2.45
C GLN A 82 0.04 -11.56 -1.98
N THR A 83 -0.23 -12.83 -1.65
CA THR A 83 0.73 -13.76 -1.05
C THR A 83 1.35 -13.25 0.27
N ALA A 84 0.68 -12.30 0.93
CA ALA A 84 1.11 -11.70 2.17
C ALA A 84 0.54 -12.46 3.38
N THR A 85 1.30 -12.49 4.47
CA THR A 85 0.91 -13.08 5.75
C THR A 85 0.50 -11.96 6.70
N MET A 86 -0.67 -12.10 7.31
CA MET A 86 -1.15 -11.16 8.33
C MET A 86 -0.36 -11.32 9.62
N ASP A 87 0.22 -10.22 10.10
CA ASP A 87 1.00 -10.15 11.34
C ASP A 87 0.14 -9.59 12.51
N SER A 88 -0.86 -8.74 12.22
CA SER A 88 -1.80 -8.20 13.21
C SER A 88 -3.12 -7.71 12.59
N TYR A 89 -4.12 -7.43 13.42
CA TYR A 89 -5.37 -6.78 13.05
C TYR A 89 -5.73 -5.74 14.13
N GLU A 90 -5.92 -4.48 13.72
CA GLU A 90 -6.29 -3.38 14.60
C GLU A 90 -7.38 -2.51 13.96
N THR A 91 -8.16 -1.85 14.82
CA THR A 91 -9.18 -0.91 14.34
C THR A 91 -8.76 0.52 14.62
N VAL A 92 -8.99 1.41 13.67
CA VAL A 92 -8.63 2.83 13.75
C VAL A 92 -9.84 3.72 13.54
N GLN A 93 -9.77 4.97 14.01
CA GLN A 93 -10.79 5.98 13.75
C GLN A 93 -10.27 6.98 12.72
N THR A 94 -11.07 7.26 11.70
CA THR A 94 -10.84 8.29 10.68
C THR A 94 -11.96 9.33 10.71
N ALA A 95 -11.87 10.36 9.88
CA ALA A 95 -12.96 11.34 9.69
C ALA A 95 -14.25 10.70 9.16
N ASN A 96 -14.13 9.66 8.32
CA ASN A 96 -15.28 8.98 7.69
C ASN A 96 -15.81 7.78 8.48
N GLY A 97 -15.19 7.44 9.60
CA GLY A 97 -15.64 6.36 10.47
C GLY A 97 -14.52 5.41 10.89
N LYS A 98 -14.92 4.27 11.44
CA LYS A 98 -14.02 3.24 11.93
C LYS A 98 -13.47 2.43 10.75
N GLY A 99 -12.15 2.30 10.67
CA GLY A 99 -11.41 1.52 9.68
C GLY A 99 -10.60 0.40 10.32
N VAL A 100 -9.87 -0.35 9.47
CA VAL A 100 -8.94 -1.41 9.87
C VAL A 100 -7.54 -1.06 9.42
N VAL A 101 -6.55 -1.35 10.25
CA VAL A 101 -5.13 -1.43 9.90
C VAL A 101 -4.65 -2.83 10.27
N SER A 102 -4.02 -3.51 9.33
CA SER A 102 -3.49 -4.86 9.55
C SER A 102 -2.05 -4.91 9.09
N ALA A 103 -1.11 -5.12 10.01
CA ALA A 103 0.27 -5.33 9.63
C ALA A 103 0.41 -6.64 8.87
N TYR A 104 1.29 -6.67 7.88
CA TYR A 104 1.60 -7.88 7.12
C TYR A 104 3.09 -8.02 6.85
N SER A 105 3.46 -9.24 6.49
CA SER A 105 4.76 -9.58 5.93
C SER A 105 4.62 -10.22 4.56
N LEU A 106 5.53 -9.88 3.66
CA LEU A 106 5.60 -10.41 2.30
C LEU A 106 7.03 -10.85 2.02
N THR A 107 7.19 -12.01 1.41
CA THR A 107 8.49 -12.47 0.91
C THR A 107 8.33 -12.90 -0.53
N GLN A 108 9.05 -12.23 -1.44
CA GLN A 108 9.05 -12.53 -2.87
C GLN A 108 10.51 -12.65 -3.34
N GLY A 109 10.95 -13.88 -3.60
CA GLY A 109 12.36 -14.14 -3.90
C GLY A 109 13.26 -13.78 -2.72
N GLU A 110 14.26 -12.93 -2.95
CA GLU A 110 15.18 -12.43 -1.92
C GLU A 110 14.65 -11.18 -1.19
N ILE A 111 13.55 -10.60 -1.66
CA ILE A 111 12.97 -9.39 -1.08
C ILE A 111 12.00 -9.77 0.04
N SER A 112 12.30 -9.30 1.25
CA SER A 112 11.38 -9.35 2.39
C SER A 112 10.86 -7.94 2.68
N ALA A 113 9.55 -7.78 2.70
CA ALA A 113 8.88 -6.52 2.99
C ALA A 113 7.96 -6.66 4.21
N LYS A 114 7.83 -5.56 4.95
CA LYS A 114 6.84 -5.36 5.99
C LYS A 114 5.86 -4.30 5.53
N GLY A 115 4.60 -4.43 5.92
CA GLY A 115 3.59 -3.53 5.43
C GLY A 115 2.37 -3.42 6.32
N SER A 116 1.42 -2.63 5.85
CA SER A 116 0.08 -2.57 6.41
C SER A 116 -0.96 -2.53 5.30
N LEU A 117 -2.00 -3.34 5.46
CA LEU A 117 -3.25 -3.22 4.72
C LEU A 117 -4.16 -2.31 5.52
N LEU A 118 -4.56 -1.19 4.92
CA LEU A 118 -5.55 -0.28 5.49
C LEU A 118 -6.85 -0.44 4.72
N LEU A 119 -7.93 -0.68 5.46
CA LEU A 119 -9.30 -0.62 4.95
C LEU A 119 -9.95 0.58 5.61
N LEU A 120 -10.02 1.69 4.89
CA LEU A 120 -10.52 2.97 5.42
C LEU A 120 -11.85 3.34 4.77
N PRO A 121 -12.87 3.73 5.54
CA PRO A 121 -14.15 4.11 4.97
C PRO A 121 -14.01 5.40 4.13
N ASN A 122 -14.61 5.40 2.94
CA ASN A 122 -14.72 6.58 2.07
C ASN A 122 -16.07 7.31 2.31
N ALA A 123 -16.31 8.39 1.57
CA ALA A 123 -17.54 9.18 1.69
C ALA A 123 -18.82 8.38 1.36
N ASP A 124 -18.72 7.37 0.50
CA ASP A 124 -19.80 6.44 0.15
C ASP A 124 -19.97 5.29 1.18
N LYS A 125 -19.19 5.32 2.26
CA LYS A 125 -19.12 4.32 3.34
C LYS A 125 -18.70 2.93 2.86
N GLU A 126 -18.04 2.83 1.73
CA GLU A 126 -17.28 1.65 1.32
C GLU A 126 -15.86 1.74 1.86
N PHE A 127 -15.11 0.62 1.89
CA PHE A 127 -13.72 0.65 2.36
C PHE A 127 -12.74 0.73 1.19
N THR A 128 -11.98 1.81 1.12
CA THR A 128 -10.81 1.93 0.24
C THR A 128 -9.74 0.96 0.71
N ILE A 129 -9.15 0.22 -0.24
CA ILE A 129 -8.10 -0.77 0.00
C ILE A 129 -6.75 -0.11 -0.28
N ILE A 130 -5.93 0.05 0.76
CA ILE A 130 -4.62 0.69 0.66
C ILE A 130 -3.56 -0.29 1.18
N PHE A 131 -2.53 -0.53 0.38
CA PHE A 131 -1.35 -1.28 0.81
C PHE A 131 -0.19 -0.31 1.01
N VAL A 132 0.47 -0.41 2.16
CA VAL A 132 1.70 0.31 2.46
C VAL A 132 2.81 -0.72 2.67
N SER A 133 3.92 -0.61 1.95
CA SER A 133 5.08 -1.50 2.10
C SER A 133 6.35 -0.71 2.40
N ALA A 134 7.19 -1.26 3.27
CA ALA A 134 8.53 -0.78 3.61
C ALA A 134 9.46 -1.96 3.94
N SER A 135 10.75 -1.69 4.13
CA SER A 135 11.71 -2.69 4.60
C SER A 135 11.48 -3.12 6.04
N THR A 136 10.91 -2.24 6.87
CA THR A 136 10.71 -2.46 8.31
C THR A 136 9.27 -2.20 8.73
N ALA A 137 8.83 -2.90 9.77
CA ALA A 137 7.49 -2.72 10.33
C ALA A 137 7.30 -1.31 10.93
N GLU A 138 8.35 -0.74 11.52
CA GLU A 138 8.33 0.62 12.07
C GLU A 138 8.09 1.65 10.97
N LYS A 139 8.80 1.54 9.84
CA LYS A 139 8.61 2.47 8.72
C LYS A 139 7.24 2.31 8.06
N ALA A 140 6.79 1.07 7.87
CA ALA A 140 5.45 0.81 7.34
C ALA A 140 4.36 1.40 8.25
N LYS A 141 4.53 1.27 9.58
CA LYS A 141 3.62 1.87 10.56
C LYS A 141 3.61 3.39 10.50
N GLU A 142 4.79 4.03 10.45
CA GLU A 142 4.90 5.50 10.33
C GLU A 142 4.13 6.03 9.11
N ILE A 143 4.32 5.40 7.95
CA ILE A 143 3.61 5.79 6.72
C ILE A 143 2.11 5.55 6.87
N SER A 144 1.70 4.42 7.43
CA SER A 144 0.29 4.06 7.62
C SER A 144 -0.42 5.03 8.56
N ASP A 145 0.22 5.42 9.67
CA ASP A 145 -0.34 6.38 10.63
C ASP A 145 -0.56 7.75 9.96
N ASN A 146 0.34 8.19 9.08
CA ASN A 146 0.17 9.41 8.28
C ASN A 146 -1.01 9.31 7.30
N VAL A 147 -1.20 8.15 6.64
CA VAL A 147 -2.35 7.90 5.76
C VAL A 147 -3.65 7.96 6.55
N VAL A 148 -3.74 7.25 7.67
CA VAL A 148 -4.92 7.25 8.55
C VAL A 148 -5.27 8.66 9.02
N SER A 149 -4.27 9.45 9.42
CA SER A 149 -4.48 10.82 9.92
C SER A 149 -4.98 11.80 8.86
N SER A 150 -4.74 11.52 7.57
CA SER A 150 -5.10 12.38 6.43
C SER A 150 -6.25 11.83 5.58
N ALA A 151 -6.90 10.75 6.03
CA ALA A 151 -8.05 10.14 5.37
C ALA A 151 -9.34 10.91 5.67
N HIS A 152 -10.00 11.37 4.61
CA HIS A 152 -11.25 12.15 4.60
C HIS A 152 -12.14 11.71 3.44
#